data_AF-A0A958EL97-F1
#
_entry.id   AF-A0A958EL97-F1
#
_cell.length_a   1.000
_cell.length_b   1.000
_cell.length_c   1.000
_cell.angle_alpha   90.00
_cell.angle_beta   90.00
_cell.angle_gamma   90.00
#
_symmetry.space_group_name_H-M   'P 1'
#
loop_
_entity.id
_entity.type
_entity.pdbx_description
1 polymer ?
#
loop_
_entity_poly.entity_id
_entity_poly.type
_entity_poly.pdbx_seq_one_letter_code
_entity_poly.pdbx_strand_id
1 'polypeptide(L)'
;MKKKTWVILLTISIILAGCAQIGKLVGGLLTQSTDNLADVSMISQYIGNVYPKEVGTVEMDYFGDIWETGSSFVAVNFLKREGVGMYKIDGLVKVNGQMVEHTANGAYVVKVPKQDSYSIEVETVTGQKSSFELKPTYPIKIKSINGGSDIVDMNKDLVLELENPPGSEKTGIKVSLLADVAGITTWTEIGNYKSMNKLIIPAKTFQNPAMANTIITSVRTGPSYLNVERFRIGDEKAPNTGASLMLSKSLDTRAVQVSEPDDTFNNISVVEEINDFKVDLSKPNAYMGRPFSTGKTFAISSFAVRATKLTQQRTDVSSSSWTAGGYKYTQTVTTVKTRAFPQLPKERWDYLVNTLYADFERTLKANYNVNLIPVERVTAAKNYAELFPIEDNYSEVEYSGSYKNTKVLLPTSLGEIMQSVSSTFAADRVDSRLIRELGVDGLIAVTIDLEMPWFEEIDDISLTPRMSIRISGGPTGYTYGPTIYAQGVISGPGEEFDGEDLSFDFLEKTIRKDQLMDAFAKALNQLKKMEADYGYDAIWKDRYYY
;
A
#
# COMPACT_ATOMS: atom_id res chain seq x y z
N MET A 1 -4.40 30.53 -27.57
CA MET A 1 -5.69 30.12 -26.96
C MET A 1 -5.70 28.61 -26.82
N LYS A 2 -6.21 28.08 -25.68
CA LYS A 2 -6.17 26.70 -25.18
C LYS A 2 -4.93 26.33 -24.34
N LYS A 3 -4.94 26.83 -23.10
CA LYS A 3 -4.20 26.24 -21.97
C LYS A 3 -4.71 24.81 -21.76
N LYS A 4 -3.84 23.82 -21.91
CA LYS A 4 -4.08 22.46 -21.44
C LYS A 4 -3.90 22.46 -19.91
N THR A 5 -5.03 22.44 -19.21
CA THR A 5 -5.10 22.18 -17.78
C THR A 5 -4.66 20.73 -17.56
N TRP A 6 -3.39 20.53 -17.24
CA TRP A 6 -2.92 19.29 -16.65
C TRP A 6 -3.51 19.21 -15.24
N VAL A 7 -4.58 18.45 -15.09
CA VAL A 7 -4.98 17.91 -13.78
C VAL A 7 -3.87 16.92 -13.43
N ILE A 8 -2.86 17.42 -12.73
CA ILE A 8 -1.95 16.57 -11.97
C ILE A 8 -2.87 15.81 -11.00
N LEU A 9 -3.13 14.55 -11.31
CA LEU A 9 -3.61 13.55 -10.37
C LEU A 9 -2.53 13.46 -9.29
N LEU A 10 -2.63 14.40 -8.35
CA LEU A 10 -1.95 14.38 -7.07
C LEU A 10 -2.52 13.16 -6.37
N THR A 11 -1.89 12.00 -6.60
CA THR A 11 -1.93 10.85 -5.71
C THR A 11 -1.27 11.28 -4.40
N ILE A 12 -1.97 12.17 -3.69
CA ILE A 12 -1.78 12.39 -2.27
C ILE A 12 -2.17 11.04 -1.68
N SER A 13 -1.16 10.22 -1.45
CA SER A 13 -1.26 9.19 -0.43
C SER A 13 -1.52 9.98 0.85
N ILE A 14 -2.79 10.14 1.22
CA ILE A 14 -3.21 10.80 2.45
C ILE A 14 -2.66 9.91 3.56
N ILE A 15 -1.45 10.22 4.04
CA ILE A 15 -0.79 9.44 5.08
C ILE A 15 -1.57 9.71 6.36
N LEU A 16 -2.20 8.65 6.85
CA LEU A 16 -3.08 8.62 8.00
C LEU A 16 -2.27 8.71 9.30
N ALA A 17 -1.79 9.91 9.59
CA ALA A 17 -1.55 10.37 10.95
C ALA A 17 -2.17 11.76 11.11
N GLY A 18 -3.50 11.81 11.17
CA GLY A 18 -4.24 13.00 11.56
C GLY A 18 -4.50 13.99 10.41
N CYS A 19 -5.58 14.73 10.56
CA CYS A 19 -6.13 15.77 9.69
C CYS A 19 -5.17 16.89 9.22
N ALA A 20 -3.89 16.80 9.53
CA ALA A 20 -2.88 17.85 9.45
C ALA A 20 -2.20 17.96 8.07
N GLN A 21 -2.08 16.86 7.33
CA GLN A 21 -1.41 16.90 6.01
C GLN A 21 -2.29 17.53 4.91
N ILE A 22 -3.61 17.57 5.12
CA ILE A 22 -4.54 18.28 4.24
C ILE A 22 -4.93 19.58 4.94
N GLY A 23 -4.38 20.70 4.48
CA GLY A 23 -4.68 22.02 5.04
C GLY A 23 -6.18 22.25 5.18
N LYS A 24 -6.58 23.00 6.23
CA LYS A 24 -7.99 23.20 6.65
C LYS A 24 -8.95 23.56 5.51
N LEU A 25 -8.48 24.31 4.51
CA LEU A 25 -9.28 24.71 3.34
C LEU A 25 -9.58 23.54 2.39
N VAL A 26 -8.57 22.76 2.01
CA VAL A 26 -8.76 21.58 1.14
C VAL A 26 -9.52 20.49 1.89
N GLY A 27 -9.22 20.31 3.18
CA GLY A 27 -9.91 19.33 4.02
C GLY A 27 -11.39 19.66 4.20
N GLY A 28 -11.74 20.94 4.33
CA GLY A 28 -13.14 21.39 4.35
C GLY A 28 -13.91 21.02 3.08
N LEU A 29 -13.29 21.16 1.90
CA LEU A 29 -13.92 20.79 0.61
C LEU A 29 -14.16 19.27 0.47
N LEU A 30 -13.31 18.46 1.11
CA LEU A 30 -13.42 17.00 1.10
C LEU A 30 -14.25 16.45 2.26
N THR A 31 -14.72 17.31 3.17
CA THR A 31 -15.56 16.93 4.31
C THR A 31 -17.02 17.05 3.93
N GLN A 32 -17.78 15.97 4.10
CA GLN A 32 -19.23 15.95 3.90
C GLN A 32 -19.94 15.66 5.21
N SER A 33 -21.21 16.05 5.34
CA SER A 33 -22.02 15.58 6.48
C SER A 33 -22.53 14.16 6.22
N THR A 34 -22.68 13.34 7.26
CA THR A 34 -23.37 12.04 7.18
C THR A 34 -24.16 11.75 8.45
N ASP A 35 -25.30 11.08 8.29
CA ASP A 35 -26.15 10.54 9.35
C ASP A 35 -26.10 9.01 9.39
N ASN A 36 -25.21 8.38 8.61
CA ASN A 36 -25.02 6.94 8.51
C ASN A 36 -23.61 6.53 8.96
N LEU A 37 -23.51 5.93 10.14
CA LEU A 37 -22.27 5.44 10.73
C LEU A 37 -21.66 4.27 9.94
N ALA A 38 -22.46 3.50 9.20
CA ALA A 38 -21.97 2.38 8.40
C ALA A 38 -21.00 2.80 7.28
N ASP A 39 -21.10 4.05 6.82
CA ASP A 39 -20.23 4.63 5.77
C ASP A 39 -18.91 5.15 6.34
N VAL A 40 -18.74 5.10 7.67
CA VAL A 40 -17.68 5.77 8.40
C VAL A 40 -16.60 4.79 8.86
N SER A 41 -15.35 5.17 8.59
CA SER A 41 -14.18 4.61 9.26
C SER A 41 -13.76 5.54 10.40
N MET A 42 -14.07 5.14 11.62
CA MET A 42 -13.87 5.98 12.81
C MET A 42 -12.51 5.71 13.47
N ILE A 43 -11.72 6.76 13.71
CA ILE A 43 -10.50 6.68 14.53
C ILE A 43 -10.77 7.43 15.83
N SER A 44 -10.82 6.70 16.95
CA SER A 44 -10.92 7.31 18.27
C SER A 44 -9.58 7.18 18.97
N GLN A 45 -9.03 8.32 19.41
CA GLN A 45 -7.71 8.36 20.00
C GLN A 45 -7.60 9.18 21.27
N TYR A 46 -6.82 8.65 22.21
CA TYR A 46 -6.36 9.37 23.39
C TYR A 46 -4.91 9.73 23.15
N ILE A 47 -4.54 10.97 23.41
CA ILE A 47 -3.15 11.43 23.33
C ILE A 47 -2.80 12.08 24.64
N GLY A 48 -1.86 11.49 25.37
CA GLY A 48 -1.37 11.99 26.65
C GLY A 48 0.02 12.61 26.55
N ASN A 49 0.26 13.60 27.41
CA ASN A 49 1.53 14.32 27.57
C ASN A 49 2.02 14.99 26.28
N VAL A 50 1.17 15.84 25.70
CA VAL A 50 1.45 16.47 24.40
C VAL A 50 2.63 17.44 24.46
N TYR A 51 3.39 17.53 23.38
CA TYR A 51 4.66 18.26 23.33
C TYR A 51 4.50 19.79 23.30
N PRO A 52 5.57 20.56 23.62
CA PRO A 52 5.52 22.02 23.71
C PRO A 52 5.11 22.71 22.40
N LYS A 53 4.36 23.83 22.51
CA LYS A 53 3.92 24.64 21.34
C LYS A 53 5.07 25.12 20.45
N GLU A 54 6.26 25.33 21.01
CA GLU A 54 7.45 25.77 20.26
C GLU A 54 7.99 24.74 19.26
N VAL A 55 7.54 23.47 19.33
CA VAL A 55 7.81 22.47 18.30
C VAL A 55 7.19 22.89 16.96
N GLY A 56 6.03 23.57 17.00
CA GLY A 56 5.45 24.26 15.85
C GLY A 56 4.88 23.37 14.75
N THR A 57 4.37 22.18 15.09
CA THR A 57 3.80 21.28 14.08
C THR A 57 2.44 21.76 13.58
N VAL A 58 2.08 21.38 12.35
CA VAL A 58 0.81 21.78 11.72
C VAL A 58 -0.44 21.34 12.49
N GLU A 59 -0.37 20.25 13.27
CA GLU A 59 -1.47 19.82 14.13
C GLU A 59 -1.79 20.88 15.20
N MET A 60 -0.79 21.64 15.67
CA MET A 60 -1.00 22.65 16.70
C MET A 60 -1.85 23.80 16.19
N ASP A 61 -1.60 24.26 14.95
CA ASP A 61 -2.43 25.28 14.29
C ASP A 61 -3.87 24.80 14.12
N TYR A 62 -4.02 23.49 13.90
CA TYR A 62 -5.32 22.88 13.70
C TYR A 62 -6.13 22.75 15.00
N PHE A 63 -5.47 22.39 16.11
CA PHE A 63 -6.11 22.24 17.42
C PHE A 63 -6.18 23.54 18.22
N GLY A 64 -5.42 24.57 17.82
CA GLY A 64 -5.48 25.92 18.39
C GLY A 64 -5.31 25.92 19.91
N ASP A 65 -6.28 26.50 20.60
CA ASP A 65 -6.26 26.66 22.06
C ASP A 65 -6.43 25.35 22.83
N ILE A 66 -6.86 24.27 22.17
CA ILE A 66 -6.96 22.94 22.78
C ILE A 66 -5.55 22.39 23.09
N TRP A 67 -4.53 22.77 22.31
CA TRP A 67 -3.18 22.28 22.51
C TRP A 67 -2.53 22.98 23.71
N GLU A 68 -2.27 22.23 24.78
CA GLU A 68 -1.55 22.73 25.95
C GLU A 68 -0.45 21.75 26.34
N THR A 69 0.79 22.23 26.48
CA THR A 69 1.95 21.39 26.82
C THR A 69 1.69 20.50 28.03
N GLY A 70 1.99 19.21 27.91
CA GLY A 70 1.80 18.22 28.98
C GLY A 70 0.35 17.78 29.21
N SER A 71 -0.62 18.41 28.54
CA SER A 71 -2.03 18.03 28.65
C SER A 71 -2.35 16.72 27.91
N SER A 72 -3.60 16.29 28.02
CA SER A 72 -4.13 15.12 27.33
C SER A 72 -5.43 15.46 26.63
N PHE A 73 -5.70 14.81 25.51
CA PHE A 73 -6.93 15.00 24.74
C PHE A 73 -7.51 13.69 24.22
N VAL A 74 -8.81 13.70 23.97
CA VAL A 74 -9.51 12.69 23.18
C VAL A 74 -9.87 13.32 21.84
N ALA A 75 -9.60 12.60 20.76
CA ALA A 75 -9.99 12.99 19.41
C ALA A 75 -10.75 11.85 18.75
N VAL A 76 -11.91 12.15 18.18
CA VAL A 76 -12.71 11.23 17.35
C VAL A 76 -12.72 11.76 15.93
N ASN A 77 -12.20 10.98 14.99
CA ASN A 77 -12.10 11.36 13.58
C ASN A 77 -12.95 10.41 12.75
N PHE A 78 -13.72 10.97 11.82
CA PHE A 78 -14.62 10.21 10.97
C PHE A 78 -14.17 10.34 9.51
N LEU A 79 -13.64 9.24 8.98
CA LEU A 79 -13.15 9.15 7.60
C LEU A 79 -14.21 8.49 6.74
N LYS A 80 -14.22 8.77 5.44
CA LYS A 80 -15.01 7.94 4.53
C LYS A 80 -14.40 6.55 4.46
N ARG A 81 -15.21 5.51 4.69
CA ARG A 81 -14.78 4.12 4.51
C ARG A 81 -14.48 3.82 3.05
N GLU A 82 -15.37 4.27 2.16
CA GLU A 82 -15.22 4.19 0.72
C GLU A 82 -15.03 5.58 0.11
N GLY A 83 -14.09 5.70 -0.82
CA GLY A 83 -13.75 6.98 -1.47
C GLY A 83 -12.86 7.90 -0.64
N VAL A 84 -12.67 9.12 -1.15
CA VAL A 84 -11.75 10.12 -0.57
C VAL A 84 -12.48 11.16 0.27
N GLY A 85 -11.95 11.45 1.45
CA GLY A 85 -12.36 12.55 2.31
C GLY A 85 -12.78 12.11 3.71
N MET A 86 -13.51 13.01 4.36
CA MET A 86 -13.92 12.88 5.77
C MET A 86 -15.42 13.12 5.92
N TYR A 87 -15.94 12.73 7.07
CA TYR A 87 -17.31 13.00 7.46
C TYR A 87 -17.38 13.89 8.70
N LYS A 88 -18.27 14.88 8.66
CA LYS A 88 -18.84 15.51 9.85
C LYS A 88 -20.11 14.72 10.20
N ILE A 89 -20.20 14.19 11.42
CA ILE A 89 -21.44 13.56 11.87
C ILE A 89 -22.56 14.60 11.95
N ASP A 90 -23.68 14.30 11.28
CA ASP A 90 -24.94 15.01 11.48
C ASP A 90 -25.64 14.42 12.71
N GLY A 91 -25.37 15.04 13.86
CA GLY A 91 -25.78 14.54 15.16
C GLY A 91 -24.87 15.01 16.28
N LEU A 92 -24.71 14.17 17.30
CA LEU A 92 -24.01 14.46 18.54
C LEU A 92 -22.79 13.55 18.68
N VAL A 93 -21.68 14.13 19.13
CA VAL A 93 -20.49 13.40 19.58
C VAL A 93 -20.24 13.82 21.02
N LYS A 94 -20.09 12.85 21.92
CA LYS A 94 -19.81 13.10 23.34
C LYS A 94 -18.59 12.32 23.81
N VAL A 95 -17.87 12.92 24.74
CA VAL A 95 -16.81 12.28 25.53
C VAL A 95 -17.16 12.46 26.99
N ASN A 96 -17.28 11.35 27.74
CA ASN A 96 -17.72 11.34 29.13
C ASN A 96 -19.02 12.12 29.35
N GLY A 97 -19.99 11.95 28.44
CA GLY A 97 -21.28 12.66 28.47
C GLY A 97 -21.23 14.14 28.09
N GLN A 98 -20.04 14.75 27.91
CA GLN A 98 -19.89 16.13 27.47
C GLN A 98 -19.91 16.21 25.95
N MET A 99 -20.71 17.13 25.41
CA MET A 99 -20.77 17.41 23.98
C MET A 99 -19.42 17.93 23.47
N VAL A 100 -18.94 17.36 22.37
CA VAL A 100 -17.72 17.78 21.68
C VAL A 100 -18.10 18.40 20.35
N GLU A 101 -17.62 19.62 20.11
CA GLU A 101 -17.86 20.30 18.84
C GLU A 101 -16.95 19.78 17.73
N HIS A 102 -17.43 19.88 16.50
CA HIS A 102 -16.64 19.58 15.32
C HIS A 102 -15.52 20.62 15.19
N THR A 103 -14.26 20.18 15.21
CA THR A 103 -13.09 21.05 15.16
C THR A 103 -12.78 21.45 13.71
N ALA A 104 -12.57 20.47 12.83
CA ALA A 104 -12.41 20.61 11.37
C ALA A 104 -12.27 19.19 10.74
N ASN A 105 -12.17 19.05 9.42
CA ASN A 105 -11.82 17.79 8.68
C ASN A 105 -12.36 16.47 9.29
N GLY A 106 -13.63 16.42 9.71
CA GLY A 106 -14.23 15.27 10.42
C GLY A 106 -13.70 14.93 11.83
N ALA A 107 -12.84 15.76 12.41
CA ALA A 107 -12.30 15.65 13.76
C ALA A 107 -13.17 16.35 14.81
N TYR A 108 -13.35 15.69 15.95
CA TYR A 108 -13.96 16.17 17.17
C TYR A 108 -12.93 16.01 18.28
N VAL A 109 -12.45 17.11 18.86
CA VAL A 109 -11.33 17.09 19.81
C VAL A 109 -11.69 17.81 21.08
N VAL A 110 -11.34 17.20 22.22
CA VAL A 110 -11.57 17.79 23.54
C VAL A 110 -10.39 17.49 24.47
N LYS A 111 -9.97 18.50 25.22
CA LYS A 111 -8.99 18.34 26.31
C LYS A 111 -9.66 17.56 27.44
N VAL A 112 -8.98 16.55 27.98
CA VAL A 112 -9.52 15.69 29.04
C VAL A 112 -8.57 15.63 30.25
N PRO A 113 -9.10 15.51 31.48
CA PRO A 113 -8.30 15.13 32.62
C PRO A 113 -7.84 13.67 32.48
N LYS A 114 -6.75 13.30 33.15
CA LYS A 114 -6.28 11.91 33.17
C LYS A 114 -7.29 11.01 33.90
N GLN A 115 -7.76 9.96 33.24
CA GLN A 115 -8.69 8.96 33.77
C GLN A 115 -8.29 7.54 33.31
N ASP A 116 -8.95 6.51 33.83
CA ASP A 116 -8.70 5.10 33.47
C ASP A 116 -9.40 4.67 32.17
N SER A 117 -10.48 5.35 31.80
CA SER A 117 -11.17 5.23 30.51
C SER A 117 -11.92 6.50 30.17
N TYR A 118 -12.29 6.63 28.89
CA TYR A 118 -13.16 7.70 28.39
C TYR A 118 -14.31 7.07 27.61
N SER A 119 -15.54 7.38 28.02
CA SER A 119 -16.72 6.94 27.30
C SER A 119 -16.90 7.81 26.05
N ILE A 120 -17.02 7.18 24.89
CA ILE A 120 -17.29 7.87 23.63
C ILE A 120 -18.68 7.48 23.16
N GLU A 121 -19.50 8.48 22.86
CA GLU A 121 -20.85 8.28 22.34
C GLU A 121 -21.04 9.09 21.06
N VAL A 122 -21.58 8.44 20.03
CA VAL A 122 -21.97 9.06 18.77
C VAL A 122 -23.43 8.75 18.52
N GLU A 123 -24.23 9.76 18.23
CA GLU A 123 -25.65 9.63 17.90
C GLU A 123 -25.96 10.47 16.66
N THR A 124 -26.48 9.85 15.61
CA THR A 124 -26.89 10.55 14.39
C THR A 124 -28.32 11.07 14.50
N VAL A 125 -28.70 12.02 13.64
CA VAL A 125 -30.10 12.51 13.55
C VAL A 125 -31.10 11.42 13.16
N THR A 126 -30.65 10.35 12.49
CA THR A 126 -31.46 9.16 12.18
C THR A 126 -31.60 8.17 13.33
N GLY A 127 -30.95 8.45 14.48
CA GLY A 127 -31.01 7.64 15.68
C GLY A 127 -30.03 6.47 15.72
N GLN A 128 -29.08 6.37 14.78
CA GLN A 128 -27.98 5.42 14.88
C GLN A 128 -27.06 5.82 16.04
N LYS A 129 -26.66 4.83 16.85
CA LYS A 129 -25.80 5.06 18.01
C LYS A 129 -24.57 4.18 17.98
N SER A 130 -23.45 4.73 18.40
CA SER A 130 -22.23 3.99 18.71
C SER A 130 -21.73 4.43 20.08
N SER A 131 -21.45 3.48 20.97
CA SER A 131 -20.87 3.76 22.29
C SER A 131 -19.86 2.70 22.69
N PHE A 132 -18.73 3.13 23.23
CA PHE A 132 -17.59 2.27 23.61
C PHE A 132 -16.64 3.03 24.54
N GLU A 133 -15.69 2.30 25.14
CA GLU A 133 -14.73 2.87 26.08
C GLU A 133 -13.33 2.97 25.45
N LEU A 134 -12.76 4.17 25.49
CA LEU A 134 -11.39 4.40 25.07
C LEU A 134 -10.47 4.39 26.28
N LYS A 135 -9.64 3.35 26.41
CA LYS A 135 -8.68 3.24 27.51
C LYS A 135 -7.36 3.95 27.16
N PRO A 136 -6.84 4.85 28.01
CA PRO A 136 -5.49 5.39 27.86
C PRO A 136 -4.40 4.31 27.94
N THR A 137 -3.25 4.57 27.33
CA THR A 137 -2.05 3.73 27.36
C THR A 137 -1.14 4.15 28.50
N TYR A 138 -0.13 3.34 28.79
CA TYR A 138 0.88 3.62 29.80
C TYR A 138 1.74 4.84 29.42
N PRO A 139 2.25 5.60 30.40
CA PRO A 139 3.19 6.67 30.11
C PRO A 139 4.49 6.13 29.49
N ILE A 140 5.24 7.01 28.84
CA ILE A 140 6.60 6.76 28.38
C ILE A 140 7.49 7.93 28.79
N LYS A 141 8.76 7.64 29.05
CA LYS A 141 9.76 8.66 29.37
C LYS A 141 11.10 8.29 28.75
N ILE A 142 11.73 9.26 28.10
CA ILE A 142 13.10 9.20 27.62
C ILE A 142 14.01 9.48 28.82
N LYS A 143 14.78 8.46 29.24
CA LYS A 143 15.78 8.59 30.32
C LYS A 143 17.08 9.16 29.78
N SER A 144 17.54 8.67 28.64
CA SER A 144 18.71 9.22 27.96
C SER A 144 18.68 8.92 26.46
N ILE A 145 19.38 9.77 25.71
CA ILE A 145 19.68 9.62 24.30
C ILE A 145 21.19 9.44 24.22
N ASN A 146 21.69 8.40 23.54
CA ASN A 146 23.12 8.14 23.34
C ASN A 146 23.98 8.27 24.62
N GLY A 147 23.49 7.74 25.75
CA GLY A 147 24.20 7.80 27.03
C GLY A 147 24.20 9.17 27.73
N GLY A 148 23.34 10.11 27.30
CA GLY A 148 23.19 11.45 27.89
C GLY A 148 23.50 12.60 26.93
N SER A 149 23.81 12.32 25.67
CA SER A 149 23.97 13.33 24.63
C SER A 149 22.62 13.79 24.10
N ASP A 150 22.52 15.05 23.69
CA ASP A 150 21.41 15.61 22.92
C ASP A 150 21.62 15.51 21.40
N ILE A 151 22.69 14.85 20.95
CA ILE A 151 23.03 14.70 19.54
C ILE A 151 22.47 13.40 19.00
N VAL A 152 21.70 13.51 17.92
CA VAL A 152 21.27 12.41 17.05
C VAL A 152 22.12 12.46 15.79
N ASP A 153 23.17 11.63 15.77
CA ASP A 153 24.00 11.46 14.58
C ASP A 153 23.36 10.44 13.65
N MET A 154 22.82 10.87 12.52
CA MET A 154 22.11 10.03 11.55
C MET A 154 23.02 9.00 10.85
N ASN A 155 24.34 9.07 11.05
CA ASN A 155 25.31 8.09 10.55
C ASN A 155 25.77 7.10 11.64
N LYS A 156 25.18 7.15 12.83
CA LYS A 156 25.43 6.23 13.95
C LYS A 156 24.13 5.62 14.49
N ASP A 157 24.28 4.52 15.22
CA ASP A 157 23.15 3.93 15.93
C ASP A 157 22.61 4.92 16.97
N LEU A 158 21.29 5.07 17.00
CA LEU A 158 20.61 5.85 18.04
C LEU A 158 20.21 4.91 19.18
N VAL A 159 20.77 5.16 20.36
CA VAL A 159 20.48 4.39 21.57
C VAL A 159 19.56 5.19 22.47
N LEU A 160 18.38 4.64 22.74
CA LEU A 160 17.38 5.23 23.64
C LEU A 160 17.23 4.35 24.88
N GLU A 161 17.44 4.95 26.06
CA GLU A 161 17.05 4.34 27.33
C GLU A 161 15.69 4.92 27.73
N LEU A 162 14.69 4.05 27.91
CA LEU A 162 13.29 4.37 28.08
C LEU A 162 12.76 3.84 29.41
N GLU A 163 11.83 4.56 30.01
CA GLU A 163 11.05 4.06 31.14
C GLU A 163 9.80 3.33 30.63
N ASN A 164 9.76 2.01 30.85
CA ASN A 164 8.59 1.19 30.58
C ASN A 164 7.98 0.73 31.90
N PRO A 165 6.81 1.27 32.29
CA PRO A 165 6.12 0.78 33.48
C PRO A 165 5.66 -0.67 33.26
N PRO A 166 5.51 -1.46 34.34
CA PRO A 166 4.98 -2.82 34.25
C PRO A 166 3.61 -2.87 33.53
N GLY A 167 3.41 -3.87 32.66
CA GLY A 167 2.18 -4.04 31.89
C GLY A 167 2.21 -3.40 30.49
N SER A 168 3.27 -2.65 30.17
CA SER A 168 3.43 -1.99 28.87
C SER A 168 4.06 -2.88 27.78
N GLU A 169 4.31 -4.16 28.06
CA GLU A 169 5.07 -5.08 27.20
C GLU A 169 4.37 -5.35 25.85
N LYS A 170 3.04 -5.22 25.80
CA LYS A 170 2.22 -5.41 24.59
C LYS A 170 1.99 -4.12 23.79
N THR A 171 2.57 -3.01 24.21
CA THR A 171 2.45 -1.73 23.49
C THR A 171 3.54 -1.58 22.43
N GLY A 172 3.29 -0.73 21.43
CA GLY A 172 4.30 -0.31 20.47
C GLY A 172 4.97 0.99 20.89
N ILE A 173 6.19 1.21 20.41
CA ILE A 173 6.95 2.45 20.54
C ILE A 173 7.22 3.00 19.15
N LYS A 174 6.78 4.22 18.87
CA LYS A 174 7.10 4.95 17.65
C LYS A 174 8.15 6.00 17.96
N VAL A 175 9.20 6.05 17.15
CA VAL A 175 10.24 7.07 17.24
C VAL A 175 10.16 7.98 16.02
N SER A 176 10.19 9.29 16.24
CA SER A 176 10.02 10.29 15.18
C SER A 176 10.94 11.48 15.39
N LEU A 177 11.38 12.08 14.28
CA LEU A 177 12.10 13.36 14.27
C LEU A 177 11.23 14.42 13.59
N LEU A 178 11.50 15.70 13.86
CA LEU A 178 10.85 16.75 13.07
C LEU A 178 11.35 16.73 11.63
N ALA A 179 10.44 17.09 10.74
CA ALA A 179 10.71 17.31 9.33
C ALA A 179 10.03 18.60 8.85
N ASP A 180 10.68 19.28 7.92
CA ASP A 180 10.18 20.48 7.26
C ASP A 180 9.82 20.18 5.81
N VAL A 181 8.58 20.48 5.47
CA VAL A 181 7.92 19.93 4.28
C VAL A 181 7.16 21.05 3.58
N ALA A 182 7.73 21.65 2.55
CA ALA A 182 7.09 22.74 1.81
C ALA A 182 6.52 23.85 2.73
N GLY A 183 7.27 24.22 3.78
CA GLY A 183 6.87 25.22 4.78
C GLY A 183 6.01 24.70 5.93
N ILE A 184 5.73 23.39 5.98
CA ILE A 184 4.97 22.71 7.02
C ILE A 184 5.94 21.94 7.93
N THR A 185 5.88 22.18 9.24
CA THR A 185 6.60 21.35 10.23
C THR A 185 5.73 20.16 10.62
N THR A 186 6.26 18.94 10.55
CA THR A 186 5.56 17.70 10.92
C THR A 186 6.53 16.69 11.54
N TRP A 187 6.00 15.62 12.13
CA TRP A 187 6.79 14.46 12.51
C TRP A 187 7.03 13.55 11.30
N THR A 188 8.29 13.15 11.09
CA THR A 188 8.64 12.03 10.22
C THR A 188 9.00 10.83 11.06
N GLU A 189 8.45 9.67 10.70
CA GLU A 189 8.65 8.45 11.46
C GLU A 189 10.00 7.80 11.11
N ILE A 190 10.77 7.44 12.14
CA ILE A 190 12.00 6.67 12.01
C ILE A 190 11.67 5.17 12.07
N GLY A 191 10.80 4.81 13.03
CA GLY A 191 10.21 3.48 13.04
C GLY A 191 9.28 3.17 14.21
N ASN A 192 8.64 2.01 14.09
CA ASN A 192 7.76 1.39 15.08
C ASN A 192 8.44 0.14 15.65
N TYR A 193 8.59 0.07 16.97
CA TYR A 193 9.36 -0.92 17.69
C TYR A 193 8.55 -1.55 18.81
N LYS A 194 8.93 -2.76 19.22
CA LYS A 194 8.36 -3.40 20.42
C LYS A 194 8.72 -2.62 21.67
N SER A 195 7.86 -2.68 22.69
CA SER A 195 8.14 -2.05 23.99
C SER A 195 9.39 -2.64 24.65
N MET A 196 10.39 -1.80 24.94
CA MET A 196 11.65 -2.23 25.57
C MET A 196 12.36 -1.07 26.28
N ASN A 197 13.12 -1.39 27.34
CA ASN A 197 13.85 -0.39 28.14
C ASN A 197 15.04 0.22 27.41
N LYS A 198 15.68 -0.54 26.53
CA LYS A 198 16.80 -0.08 25.73
C LYS A 198 16.51 -0.38 24.27
N LEU A 199 16.31 0.66 23.48
CA LEU A 199 16.07 0.56 22.06
C LEU A 199 17.32 1.03 21.31
N ILE A 200 17.84 0.16 20.44
CA ILE A 200 18.95 0.49 19.54
C ILE A 200 18.37 0.58 18.14
N ILE A 201 18.40 1.78 17.56
CA ILE A 201 17.96 2.04 16.19
C ILE A 201 19.22 2.06 15.32
N PRO A 202 19.38 1.11 14.38
CA PRO A 202 20.57 1.06 13.54
C PRO A 202 20.72 2.33 12.70
N ALA A 203 21.96 2.78 12.49
CA ALA A 203 22.30 3.92 11.63
C ALA A 203 21.62 3.83 10.24
N LYS A 204 21.57 2.61 9.68
CA LYS A 204 20.92 2.30 8.40
C LYS A 204 19.44 2.71 8.35
N THR A 205 18.75 2.83 9.48
CA THR A 205 17.36 3.31 9.53
C THR A 205 17.22 4.73 9.00
N PHE A 206 18.19 5.61 9.27
CA PHE A 206 18.17 7.00 8.82
C PHE A 206 18.41 7.16 7.32
N GLN A 207 19.05 6.16 6.68
CA GLN A 207 19.21 6.05 5.23
C GLN A 207 17.93 5.52 4.54
N ASN A 208 16.96 5.02 5.30
CA ASN A 208 15.71 4.43 4.83
C ASN A 208 14.49 5.17 5.44
N PRO A 209 14.26 6.44 5.08
CA PRO A 209 13.20 7.23 5.69
C PRO A 209 11.80 6.77 5.26
N ALA A 210 10.80 7.00 6.12
CA ALA A 210 9.38 6.70 5.83
C ALA A 210 8.82 7.40 4.58
N MET A 211 9.37 8.57 4.26
CA MET A 211 8.93 9.45 3.18
C MET A 211 9.93 9.51 2.01
N ALA A 212 10.58 8.39 1.72
CA ALA A 212 11.30 8.22 0.46
C ALA A 212 10.36 8.43 -0.74
N ASN A 213 10.69 9.36 -1.65
CA ASN A 213 9.94 9.76 -2.87
C ASN A 213 8.81 10.79 -2.75
N THR A 214 8.62 11.46 -1.62
CA THR A 214 7.96 12.77 -1.66
C THR A 214 9.00 13.85 -1.98
N ILE A 215 8.61 15.05 -2.47
CA ILE A 215 9.48 16.26 -2.65
C ILE A 215 10.05 16.76 -1.28
N ILE A 216 10.06 15.87 -0.29
CA ILE A 216 9.88 16.09 1.13
C ILE A 216 10.73 15.02 1.83
N THR A 217 12.03 15.07 1.60
CA THR A 217 13.03 14.29 2.32
C THR A 217 13.85 15.27 3.14
N SER A 218 13.35 15.65 4.31
CA SER A 218 14.05 16.61 5.14
C SER A 218 13.63 16.44 6.59
N VAL A 219 14.14 15.38 7.22
CA VAL A 219 14.39 15.45 8.67
C VAL A 219 15.10 16.79 8.92
N ARG A 220 14.58 17.60 9.83
CA ARG A 220 15.17 18.88 10.18
C ARG A 220 16.54 18.63 10.82
N THR A 221 17.60 19.11 10.16
CA THR A 221 18.98 19.04 10.64
C THR A 221 19.31 20.26 11.50
N GLY A 222 20.32 20.12 12.37
CA GLY A 222 20.61 21.11 13.42
C GLY A 222 19.57 21.04 14.56
N PRO A 223 19.14 22.18 15.12
CA PRO A 223 18.17 22.21 16.21
C PRO A 223 16.83 21.60 15.80
N SER A 224 16.42 20.55 16.51
CA SER A 224 15.24 19.76 16.18
C SER A 224 14.64 19.15 17.46
N TYR A 225 13.67 18.25 17.28
CA TYR A 225 13.08 17.48 18.37
C TYR A 225 13.02 16.00 18.02
N LEU A 226 13.26 15.17 19.03
CA LEU A 226 13.00 13.74 19.03
C LEU A 226 11.71 13.48 19.82
N ASN A 227 10.77 12.78 19.20
CA ASN A 227 9.56 12.31 19.87
C ASN A 227 9.57 10.79 19.99
N VAL A 228 9.30 10.31 21.20
CA VAL A 228 9.03 8.92 21.48
C VAL A 228 7.58 8.80 21.91
N GLU A 229 6.80 8.07 21.12
CA GLU A 229 5.40 7.80 21.37
C GLU A 229 5.23 6.34 21.78
N ARG A 230 4.64 6.08 22.95
CA ARG A 230 4.05 4.76 23.21
C ARG A 230 2.65 4.74 22.64
N PHE A 231 2.32 3.70 21.87
CA PHE A 231 0.96 3.51 21.36
C PHE A 231 0.40 2.13 21.71
N ARG A 232 -0.92 2.08 21.88
CA ARG A 232 -1.70 0.85 21.98
C ARG A 232 -2.87 0.94 21.02
N ILE A 233 -3.04 -0.10 20.20
CA ILE A 233 -4.25 -0.29 19.41
C ILE A 233 -5.21 -1.13 20.25
N GLY A 234 -6.42 -0.65 20.47
CA GLY A 234 -7.45 -1.35 21.24
C GLY A 234 -8.15 -2.42 20.40
N ASP A 235 -8.53 -3.52 21.07
CA ASP A 235 -9.30 -4.61 20.45
C ASP A 235 -10.80 -4.28 20.32
N GLU A 236 -11.28 -3.29 21.10
CA GLU A 236 -12.67 -2.83 21.07
C GLU A 236 -12.99 -2.20 19.71
N LYS A 237 -14.18 -2.52 19.18
CA LYS A 237 -14.70 -1.90 17.97
C LYS A 237 -15.87 -1.01 18.32
N ALA A 238 -16.01 0.07 17.57
CA ALA A 238 -17.19 0.89 17.65
C ALA A 238 -18.38 0.18 16.99
N PRO A 239 -19.48 -0.07 17.72
CA PRO A 239 -20.65 -0.70 17.13
C PRO A 239 -21.27 0.21 16.06
N ASN A 240 -21.91 -0.39 15.06
CA ASN A 240 -22.63 0.31 13.98
C ASN A 240 -21.77 1.20 13.06
N THR A 241 -20.45 1.30 13.26
CA THR A 241 -19.56 1.95 12.29
C THR A 241 -19.08 0.98 11.22
N GLY A 242 -18.76 1.48 10.04
CA GLY A 242 -18.21 0.66 8.95
C GLY A 242 -16.86 0.03 9.32
N ALA A 243 -15.98 0.83 9.90
CA ALA A 243 -14.73 0.39 10.52
C ALA A 243 -14.40 1.25 11.74
N SER A 244 -13.51 0.75 12.60
CA SER A 244 -13.05 1.51 13.75
C SER A 244 -11.63 1.18 14.15
N LEU A 245 -10.86 2.21 14.54
CA LEU A 245 -9.54 2.10 15.13
C LEU A 245 -9.54 2.81 16.49
N MET A 246 -9.26 2.05 17.56
CA MET A 246 -9.03 2.60 18.89
C MET A 246 -7.54 2.76 19.11
N LEU A 247 -7.08 3.98 19.36
CA LEU A 247 -5.66 4.27 19.43
C LEU A 247 -5.33 5.11 20.65
N SER A 248 -4.53 4.59 21.56
CA SER A 248 -4.10 5.37 22.72
C SER A 248 -2.60 5.62 22.66
N LYS A 249 -2.20 6.87 22.89
CA LYS A 249 -0.83 7.37 22.77
C LYS A 249 -0.39 8.08 24.05
N SER A 250 0.88 7.93 24.39
CA SER A 250 1.58 8.78 25.35
C SER A 250 2.88 9.24 24.72
N LEU A 251 3.15 10.54 24.77
CA LEU A 251 4.32 11.14 24.14
C LEU A 251 5.38 11.52 25.19
N ASP A 252 6.65 11.47 24.83
CA ASP A 252 7.72 12.22 25.49
C ASP A 252 8.64 12.78 24.40
N THR A 253 8.93 14.08 24.50
CA THR A 253 9.63 14.83 23.47
C THR A 253 10.83 15.55 24.08
N ARG A 254 11.95 15.54 23.36
CA ARG A 254 13.20 16.18 23.77
C ARG A 254 13.77 17.00 22.63
N ALA A 255 14.27 18.19 22.95
CA ALA A 255 15.10 18.95 22.03
C ALA A 255 16.41 18.20 21.78
N VAL A 256 16.87 18.21 20.53
CA VAL A 256 18.08 17.51 20.08
C VAL A 256 18.78 18.32 18.98
N GLN A 257 20.05 17.99 18.72
CA GLN A 257 20.79 18.39 17.53
C GLN A 257 20.87 17.20 16.58
N VAL A 258 20.43 17.36 15.33
CA VAL A 258 20.37 16.28 14.34
C VAL A 258 21.41 16.51 13.24
N SER A 259 22.27 15.54 12.96
CA SER A 259 23.21 15.61 11.83
C SER A 259 22.54 15.23 10.51
N GLU A 260 23.18 15.56 9.39
CA GLU A 260 22.77 15.08 8.07
C GLU A 260 23.15 13.60 7.87
N PRO A 261 22.28 12.79 7.24
CA PRO A 261 22.68 11.45 6.78
C PRO A 261 23.67 11.56 5.62
N ASP A 262 24.58 10.58 5.52
CA ASP A 262 25.54 10.49 4.40
C ASP A 262 24.84 10.24 3.06
N ASP A 263 23.79 9.42 3.05
CA ASP A 263 22.97 9.13 1.88
C ASP A 263 21.57 8.66 2.30
N THR A 264 20.58 8.84 1.41
CA THR A 264 19.23 8.31 1.58
C THR A 264 18.79 7.54 0.36
N PHE A 265 18.00 6.52 0.60
CA PHE A 265 17.68 5.54 -0.41
C PHE A 265 16.18 5.22 -0.40
N ASN A 266 15.62 5.06 -1.60
CA ASN A 266 14.18 5.02 -1.80
C ASN A 266 13.63 3.63 -2.15
N ASN A 267 14.37 2.83 -2.92
CA ASN A 267 13.93 1.51 -3.36
C ASN A 267 15.11 0.73 -3.98
N ILE A 268 15.10 -0.59 -3.81
CA ILE A 268 16.00 -1.49 -4.55
C ILE A 268 15.25 -1.94 -5.79
N SER A 269 15.94 -2.06 -6.92
CA SER A 269 15.34 -2.48 -8.18
C SER A 269 16.28 -3.37 -8.98
N VAL A 270 15.70 -4.34 -9.67
CA VAL A 270 16.33 -5.15 -10.70
C VAL A 270 15.70 -4.73 -12.02
N VAL A 271 16.46 -3.97 -12.82
CA VAL A 271 16.07 -3.48 -14.14
C VAL A 271 17.09 -3.95 -15.16
N GLU A 272 16.84 -5.11 -15.75
CA GLU A 272 17.77 -5.76 -16.68
C GLU A 272 17.04 -6.74 -17.61
N GLU A 273 17.80 -7.37 -18.50
CA GLU A 273 17.31 -8.44 -19.36
C GLU A 273 17.84 -9.79 -18.87
N ILE A 274 16.92 -10.74 -18.60
CA ILE A 274 17.24 -12.09 -18.17
C ILE A 274 16.55 -13.05 -19.13
N ASN A 275 17.32 -13.86 -19.87
CA ASN A 275 16.80 -14.80 -20.87
C ASN A 275 15.88 -14.14 -21.94
N ASP A 276 16.25 -12.94 -22.40
CA ASP A 276 15.45 -12.07 -23.30
C ASP A 276 14.17 -11.50 -22.69
N PHE A 277 13.92 -11.70 -21.39
CA PHE A 277 12.85 -11.05 -20.66
C PHE A 277 13.36 -9.77 -20.02
N LYS A 278 12.68 -8.65 -20.30
CA LYS A 278 12.85 -7.40 -19.57
C LYS A 278 12.21 -7.54 -18.20
N VAL A 279 13.03 -7.39 -17.18
CA VAL A 279 12.65 -7.41 -15.78
C VAL A 279 12.67 -5.99 -15.26
N ASP A 280 11.59 -5.57 -14.60
CA ASP A 280 11.51 -4.38 -13.77
C ASP A 280 10.82 -4.78 -12.47
N LEU A 281 11.60 -5.30 -11.52
CA LEU A 281 11.12 -5.63 -10.18
C LEU A 281 11.74 -4.66 -9.19
N SER A 282 10.93 -4.18 -8.24
CA SER A 282 11.36 -3.26 -7.20
C SER A 282 10.81 -3.63 -5.83
N LYS A 283 11.48 -3.11 -4.81
CA LYS A 283 11.05 -3.10 -3.42
C LYS A 283 11.32 -1.71 -2.83
N PRO A 284 10.33 -1.06 -2.18
CA PRO A 284 10.55 0.19 -1.45
C PRO A 284 11.67 0.04 -0.41
N ASN A 285 12.26 1.14 0.04
CA ASN A 285 13.29 1.12 1.08
C ASN A 285 12.87 0.35 2.35
N ALA A 286 13.82 0.07 3.24
CA ALA A 286 13.57 -0.79 4.40
C ALA A 286 12.52 -0.26 5.39
N TYR A 287 11.99 0.96 5.24
CA TYR A 287 10.85 1.40 6.04
C TYR A 287 9.53 0.79 5.55
N MET A 288 9.25 0.86 4.24
CA MET A 288 8.03 0.32 3.61
C MET A 288 8.24 -1.07 3.00
N GLY A 289 9.49 -1.45 2.74
CA GLY A 289 9.90 -2.71 2.16
C GLY A 289 10.25 -3.72 3.25
N ARG A 290 9.53 -4.84 3.26
CA ARG A 290 9.71 -5.91 4.25
C ARG A 290 10.71 -6.95 3.72
N PRO A 291 11.74 -7.35 4.47
CA PRO A 291 12.71 -8.34 4.00
C PRO A 291 12.07 -9.72 3.90
N PHE A 292 12.40 -10.47 2.85
CA PHE A 292 11.86 -11.82 2.61
C PHE A 292 12.16 -12.80 3.76
N SER A 293 13.19 -12.54 4.56
CA SER A 293 13.51 -13.29 5.77
C SER A 293 12.34 -13.36 6.76
N THR A 294 11.52 -12.30 6.84
CA THR A 294 10.43 -12.13 7.83
C THR A 294 9.08 -12.72 7.39
N GLY A 295 9.00 -13.28 6.19
CA GLY A 295 7.79 -13.93 5.67
C GLY A 295 7.99 -15.43 5.47
N LYS A 296 7.03 -16.25 5.93
CA LYS A 296 7.07 -17.72 5.80
C LYS A 296 5.77 -18.33 5.34
N THR A 297 4.64 -17.68 5.57
CA THR A 297 3.33 -18.20 5.19
C THR A 297 2.57 -17.13 4.43
N PHE A 298 2.33 -17.30 3.13
CA PHE A 298 1.65 -16.33 2.27
C PHE A 298 0.31 -16.87 1.75
N ALA A 299 -0.55 -15.96 1.28
CA ALA A 299 -1.80 -16.26 0.60
C ALA A 299 -1.78 -15.73 -0.83
N ILE A 300 -2.33 -16.49 -1.78
CA ILE A 300 -2.58 -16.01 -3.15
C ILE A 300 -3.99 -15.42 -3.21
N SER A 301 -4.07 -14.10 -3.35
CA SER A 301 -5.35 -13.39 -3.53
C SER A 301 -5.83 -13.41 -4.98
N SER A 302 -4.89 -13.30 -5.91
CA SER A 302 -5.11 -13.18 -7.35
C SER A 302 -4.04 -13.97 -8.09
N PHE A 303 -4.46 -14.88 -8.97
CA PHE A 303 -3.56 -15.52 -9.94
C PHE A 303 -4.32 -15.71 -11.26
N ALA A 304 -4.07 -14.83 -12.21
CA ALA A 304 -4.85 -14.74 -13.44
C ALA A 304 -3.97 -14.79 -14.68
N VAL A 305 -4.49 -15.41 -15.73
CA VAL A 305 -3.92 -15.39 -17.08
C VAL A 305 -4.96 -14.78 -18.01
N ARG A 306 -4.55 -13.78 -18.78
CA ARG A 306 -5.39 -13.09 -19.77
C ARG A 306 -4.70 -13.17 -21.11
N ALA A 307 -5.39 -13.58 -22.17
CA ALA A 307 -4.90 -13.50 -23.53
C ALA A 307 -5.79 -12.56 -24.33
N THR A 308 -5.19 -11.57 -24.98
CA THR A 308 -5.92 -10.55 -25.74
C THR A 308 -5.45 -10.50 -27.18
N LYS A 309 -6.28 -9.90 -28.04
CA LYS A 309 -6.01 -9.75 -29.48
C LYS A 309 -5.79 -11.09 -30.18
N LEU A 310 -6.49 -12.14 -29.74
CA LEU A 310 -6.39 -13.47 -30.34
C LEU A 310 -6.92 -13.48 -31.79
N THR A 311 -7.78 -12.54 -32.16
CA THR A 311 -8.13 -12.26 -33.55
C THR A 311 -7.94 -10.77 -33.83
N GLN A 312 -7.25 -10.43 -34.93
CA GLN A 312 -6.94 -9.06 -35.33
C GLN A 312 -7.26 -8.86 -36.81
N GLN A 313 -7.77 -7.68 -37.16
CA GLN A 313 -8.06 -7.29 -38.52
C GLN A 313 -7.46 -5.91 -38.81
N ARG A 314 -6.68 -5.80 -39.89
CA ARG A 314 -6.12 -4.55 -40.38
C ARG A 314 -6.66 -4.27 -41.78
N THR A 315 -7.10 -3.03 -42.00
CA THR A 315 -7.60 -2.59 -43.30
C THR A 315 -6.63 -1.57 -43.88
N ASP A 316 -5.93 -1.95 -44.95
CA ASP A 316 -5.06 -1.04 -45.70
C ASP A 316 -5.84 -0.51 -46.91
N VAL A 317 -5.87 0.81 -47.09
CA VAL A 317 -6.57 1.46 -48.21
C VAL A 317 -5.53 2.13 -49.10
N SER A 318 -5.43 1.71 -50.35
CA SER A 318 -4.61 2.37 -51.38
C SER A 318 -5.50 3.01 -52.43
N SER A 319 -5.13 4.19 -52.90
CA SER A 319 -5.90 4.93 -53.91
C SER A 319 -4.98 5.32 -55.05
N SER A 320 -5.33 4.92 -56.27
CA SER A 320 -4.67 5.42 -57.49
C SER A 320 -5.67 6.28 -58.26
N SER A 321 -5.19 7.32 -58.92
CA SER A 321 -6.04 8.16 -59.77
C SER A 321 -5.37 8.38 -61.11
N TRP A 322 -6.16 8.30 -62.18
CA TRP A 322 -5.71 8.58 -63.54
C TRP A 322 -6.77 9.38 -64.28
N THR A 323 -6.38 10.06 -65.35
CA THR A 323 -7.28 10.91 -66.14
C THR A 323 -7.41 10.34 -67.54
N ALA A 324 -8.65 10.14 -68.01
CA ALA A 324 -8.93 9.68 -69.37
C ALA A 324 -10.11 10.47 -69.94
N GLY A 325 -9.95 11.04 -71.15
CA GLY A 325 -11.02 11.77 -71.84
C GLY A 325 -11.55 13.00 -71.10
N GLY A 326 -10.72 13.68 -70.30
CA GLY A 326 -11.13 14.87 -69.52
C GLY A 326 -11.79 14.57 -68.16
N TYR A 327 -12.00 13.30 -67.82
CA TYR A 327 -12.54 12.86 -66.54
C TYR A 327 -11.45 12.22 -65.68
N LYS A 328 -11.44 12.54 -64.38
CA LYS A 328 -10.55 11.92 -63.39
C LYS A 328 -11.22 10.69 -62.81
N TYR A 329 -10.56 9.55 -62.92
CA TYR A 329 -10.95 8.29 -62.32
C TYR A 329 -10.08 8.03 -61.10
N THR A 330 -10.68 7.56 -60.02
CA THR A 330 -9.98 7.14 -58.81
C THR A 330 -10.38 5.70 -58.53
N GLN A 331 -9.40 4.81 -58.44
CA GLN A 331 -9.59 3.45 -57.94
C GLN A 331 -9.08 3.39 -56.52
N THR A 332 -9.94 2.93 -55.63
CA THR A 332 -9.59 2.64 -54.25
C THR A 332 -9.56 1.13 -54.08
N VAL A 333 -8.43 0.59 -53.62
CA VAL A 333 -8.27 -0.82 -53.27
C VAL A 333 -8.20 -0.90 -51.75
N THR A 334 -9.16 -1.63 -51.17
CA THR A 334 -9.22 -1.92 -49.75
C THR A 334 -8.76 -3.36 -49.53
N THR A 335 -7.63 -3.53 -48.83
CA THR A 335 -7.09 -4.83 -48.45
C THR A 335 -7.37 -5.08 -46.98
N VAL A 336 -8.10 -6.14 -46.67
CA VAL A 336 -8.34 -6.59 -45.30
C VAL A 336 -7.40 -7.76 -45.01
N LYS A 337 -6.51 -7.59 -44.03
CA LYS A 337 -5.65 -8.65 -43.48
C LYS A 337 -6.27 -9.11 -42.15
N THR A 338 -6.50 -10.41 -41.99
CA THR A 338 -6.97 -11.01 -40.74
C THR A 338 -5.93 -11.98 -40.20
N ARG A 339 -5.72 -11.95 -38.89
CA ARG A 339 -4.84 -12.85 -38.13
C ARG A 339 -5.64 -13.45 -36.98
N ALA A 340 -5.48 -14.75 -36.75
CA ALA A 340 -6.14 -15.45 -35.66
C ALA A 340 -5.16 -16.43 -35.01
N PHE A 341 -5.09 -16.39 -33.69
CA PHE A 341 -4.45 -17.42 -32.88
C PHE A 341 -5.29 -18.71 -32.95
N PRO A 342 -4.68 -19.90 -32.95
CA PRO A 342 -5.43 -21.16 -32.94
C PRO A 342 -6.46 -21.20 -31.81
N GLN A 343 -7.70 -21.59 -32.13
CA GLN A 343 -8.70 -21.82 -31.09
C GLN A 343 -8.33 -23.07 -30.30
N LEU A 344 -8.10 -22.92 -29.01
CA LEU A 344 -7.73 -24.01 -28.11
C LEU A 344 -8.86 -24.29 -27.11
N PRO A 345 -9.17 -25.56 -26.82
CA PRO A 345 -10.13 -25.91 -25.78
C PRO A 345 -9.79 -25.26 -24.43
N LYS A 346 -10.81 -24.93 -23.64
CA LYS A 346 -10.64 -24.29 -22.32
C LYS A 346 -9.69 -25.08 -21.41
N GLU A 347 -9.70 -26.40 -21.51
CA GLU A 347 -8.84 -27.30 -20.73
C GLU A 347 -7.35 -27.05 -20.96
N ARG A 348 -6.95 -26.56 -22.16
CA ARG A 348 -5.56 -26.20 -22.46
C ARG A 348 -5.14 -24.92 -21.74
N TRP A 349 -6.03 -23.94 -21.69
CA TRP A 349 -5.80 -22.71 -20.94
C TRP A 349 -5.82 -22.95 -19.42
N ASP A 350 -6.74 -23.78 -18.94
CA ASP A 350 -6.78 -24.20 -17.53
C ASP A 350 -5.50 -24.94 -17.14
N TYR A 351 -4.97 -25.79 -18.02
CA TYR A 351 -3.68 -26.44 -17.81
C TYR A 351 -2.54 -25.43 -17.68
N LEU A 352 -2.44 -24.45 -18.59
CA LEU A 352 -1.45 -23.38 -18.50
C LEU A 352 -1.54 -22.61 -17.17
N VAL A 353 -2.74 -22.22 -16.75
CA VAL A 353 -2.96 -21.52 -15.47
C VAL A 353 -2.47 -22.36 -14.30
N ASN A 354 -2.80 -23.66 -14.29
CA ASN A 354 -2.42 -24.58 -13.22
C ASN A 354 -0.91 -24.83 -13.16
N THR A 355 -0.23 -24.97 -14.31
CA THR A 355 1.21 -25.20 -14.34
C THR A 355 2.00 -23.96 -13.99
N LEU A 356 1.60 -22.77 -14.48
CA LEU A 356 2.16 -21.49 -14.06
C LEU A 356 2.04 -21.29 -12.54
N TYR A 357 0.87 -21.59 -11.96
CA TYR A 357 0.67 -21.52 -10.51
C TYR A 357 1.62 -22.46 -9.76
N ALA A 358 1.73 -23.72 -10.21
CA ALA A 358 2.57 -24.72 -9.56
C ALA A 358 4.06 -24.36 -9.64
N ASP A 359 4.53 -23.82 -10.77
CA ASP A 359 5.91 -23.38 -10.94
C ASP A 359 6.21 -22.12 -10.10
N PHE A 360 5.23 -21.21 -9.98
CA PHE A 360 5.30 -20.05 -9.10
C PHE A 360 5.40 -20.44 -7.63
N GLU A 361 4.51 -21.33 -7.15
CA GLU A 361 4.55 -21.87 -5.80
C GLU A 361 5.88 -22.55 -5.49
N ARG A 362 6.36 -23.39 -6.41
CA ARG A 362 7.66 -24.07 -6.28
C ARG A 362 8.80 -23.08 -6.18
N THR A 363 8.80 -22.02 -6.98
CA THR A 363 9.81 -20.96 -6.96
C THR A 363 9.86 -20.26 -5.61
N LEU A 364 8.71 -19.90 -5.05
CA LEU A 364 8.62 -19.28 -3.72
C LEU A 364 9.11 -20.23 -2.62
N LYS A 365 8.70 -21.50 -2.66
CA LYS A 365 9.11 -22.51 -1.68
C LYS A 365 10.61 -22.77 -1.73
N ALA A 366 11.18 -22.99 -2.91
CA ALA A 366 12.58 -23.37 -3.08
C ALA A 366 13.55 -22.24 -2.71
N ASN A 367 13.25 -21.00 -3.10
CA ASN A 367 14.18 -19.87 -2.95
C ASN A 367 13.99 -19.09 -1.63
N TYR A 368 12.79 -19.13 -1.04
CA TYR A 368 12.43 -18.30 0.12
C TYR A 368 11.86 -19.06 1.31
N ASN A 369 11.64 -20.37 1.16
CA ASN A 369 10.94 -21.20 2.13
C ASN A 369 9.57 -20.60 2.53
N VAL A 370 8.88 -20.01 1.55
CA VAL A 370 7.51 -19.52 1.70
C VAL A 370 6.55 -20.68 1.45
N ASN A 371 5.59 -20.86 2.35
CA ASN A 371 4.48 -21.79 2.20
C ASN A 371 3.23 -21.02 1.79
N LEU A 372 2.55 -21.46 0.73
CA LEU A 372 1.26 -20.90 0.36
C LEU A 372 0.15 -21.63 1.12
N ILE A 373 -0.78 -20.88 1.70
CA ILE A 373 -2.01 -21.48 2.24
C ILE A 373 -2.94 -21.89 1.08
N PRO A 374 -3.84 -22.88 1.29
CA PRO A 374 -4.79 -23.28 0.26
C PRO A 374 -5.65 -22.12 -0.22
N VAL A 375 -5.83 -21.99 -1.54
CA VAL A 375 -6.63 -20.92 -2.16
C VAL A 375 -8.11 -20.98 -1.75
N GLU A 376 -8.63 -22.16 -1.45
CA GLU A 376 -9.98 -22.36 -0.91
C GLU A 376 -10.17 -21.66 0.43
N ARG A 377 -9.12 -21.61 1.27
CA ARG A 377 -9.14 -20.86 2.52
C ARG A 377 -9.17 -19.35 2.27
N VAL A 378 -8.50 -18.89 1.22
CA VAL A 378 -8.47 -17.48 0.82
C VAL A 378 -9.82 -17.04 0.27
N THR A 379 -10.39 -17.80 -0.66
CA THR A 379 -11.66 -17.49 -1.33
C THR A 379 -12.87 -17.60 -0.40
N ALA A 380 -12.78 -18.41 0.66
CA ALA A 380 -13.79 -18.50 1.72
C ALA A 380 -13.71 -17.35 2.76
N ALA A 381 -12.64 -16.53 2.74
CA ALA A 381 -12.49 -15.44 3.70
C ALA A 381 -13.53 -14.33 3.45
N LYS A 382 -14.06 -13.75 4.53
CA LYS A 382 -15.12 -12.74 4.46
C LYS A 382 -14.65 -11.51 3.68
N ASN A 383 -13.44 -11.03 3.94
CA ASN A 383 -12.92 -9.83 3.26
C ASN A 383 -12.57 -10.09 1.78
N TYR A 384 -12.55 -11.35 1.33
CA TYR A 384 -12.26 -11.68 -0.06
C TYR A 384 -13.40 -11.28 -1.01
N ALA A 385 -14.63 -11.27 -0.49
CA ALA A 385 -15.81 -10.88 -1.26
C ALA A 385 -15.71 -9.45 -1.81
N GLU A 386 -14.96 -8.58 -1.14
CA GLU A 386 -14.76 -7.17 -1.48
C GLU A 386 -13.78 -6.95 -2.65
N LEU A 387 -13.07 -7.99 -3.11
CA LEU A 387 -12.19 -7.91 -4.27
C LEU A 387 -12.96 -7.84 -5.60
N PHE A 388 -12.32 -7.28 -6.61
CA PHE A 388 -12.88 -7.15 -7.95
C PHE A 388 -12.98 -8.53 -8.63
N PRO A 389 -14.14 -8.89 -9.19
CA PRO A 389 -14.25 -10.14 -9.94
C PRO A 389 -13.31 -10.14 -11.15
N ILE A 390 -12.86 -11.33 -11.54
CA ILE A 390 -12.35 -11.55 -12.89
C ILE A 390 -13.55 -12.01 -13.70
N GLU A 391 -13.91 -11.28 -14.74
CA GLU A 391 -14.84 -11.79 -15.74
C GLU A 391 -14.08 -12.86 -16.54
N ASP A 392 -14.43 -14.12 -16.28
CA ASP A 392 -13.97 -15.24 -17.07
C ASP A 392 -14.60 -15.12 -18.46
N ASN A 393 -13.79 -14.78 -19.45
CA ASN A 393 -14.21 -14.63 -20.83
C ASN A 393 -13.47 -15.67 -21.68
N TYR A 394 -14.23 -16.37 -22.51
CA TYR A 394 -13.68 -17.30 -23.49
C TYR A 394 -14.35 -17.02 -24.83
N SER A 395 -13.57 -16.48 -25.77
CA SER A 395 -14.04 -16.11 -27.10
C SER A 395 -12.92 -16.24 -28.12
N GLU A 396 -13.24 -15.98 -29.39
CA GLU A 396 -12.26 -15.98 -30.48
C GLU A 396 -11.28 -14.79 -30.41
N VAL A 397 -11.58 -13.76 -29.61
CA VAL A 397 -10.79 -12.51 -29.52
C VAL A 397 -10.00 -12.40 -28.22
N GLU A 398 -10.47 -13.07 -27.16
CA GLU A 398 -9.85 -13.01 -25.83
C GLU A 398 -10.11 -14.26 -25.00
N TYR A 399 -9.16 -14.54 -24.11
CA TYR A 399 -9.27 -15.46 -22.99
C TYR A 399 -9.00 -14.73 -21.68
N SER A 400 -9.77 -15.02 -20.64
CA SER A 400 -9.54 -14.57 -19.27
C SER A 400 -9.91 -15.72 -18.35
N GLY A 401 -8.94 -16.18 -17.57
CA GLY A 401 -9.16 -17.24 -16.58
C GLY A 401 -8.28 -17.06 -15.36
N SER A 402 -8.75 -17.60 -14.25
CA SER A 402 -8.10 -17.47 -12.94
C SER A 402 -7.89 -18.83 -12.29
N TYR A 403 -6.81 -18.97 -11.52
CA TYR A 403 -6.58 -20.18 -10.75
C TYR A 403 -7.64 -20.27 -9.65
N LYS A 404 -8.46 -21.32 -9.68
CA LYS A 404 -9.54 -21.61 -8.71
C LYS A 404 -10.46 -20.41 -8.47
N ASN A 405 -10.85 -19.70 -9.53
CA ASN A 405 -11.78 -18.56 -9.49
C ASN A 405 -11.30 -17.41 -8.59
N THR A 406 -9.98 -17.19 -8.53
CA THR A 406 -9.44 -16.06 -7.79
C THR A 406 -9.83 -14.72 -8.41
N LYS A 407 -10.05 -13.72 -7.56
CA LYS A 407 -10.41 -12.33 -7.88
C LYS A 407 -9.16 -11.45 -8.04
N VAL A 408 -9.31 -10.26 -8.62
CA VAL A 408 -8.20 -9.30 -8.74
C VAL A 408 -8.09 -8.45 -7.48
N LEU A 409 -6.90 -8.43 -6.90
CA LEU A 409 -6.54 -7.50 -5.81
C LEU A 409 -6.09 -6.13 -6.35
N LEU A 410 -5.43 -6.12 -7.51
CA LEU A 410 -4.91 -4.92 -8.14
C LEU A 410 -5.93 -4.36 -9.14
N PRO A 411 -6.33 -3.09 -9.04
CA PRO A 411 -7.20 -2.50 -10.06
C PRO A 411 -6.48 -2.51 -11.42
N THR A 412 -7.13 -3.08 -12.44
CA THR A 412 -6.61 -3.19 -13.81
C THR A 412 -7.22 -2.16 -14.77
N SER A 413 -8.26 -1.44 -14.34
CA SER A 413 -8.87 -0.33 -15.10
C SER A 413 -8.81 1.00 -14.33
N LEU A 414 -8.91 2.12 -15.05
CA LEU A 414 -9.01 3.46 -14.43
C LEU A 414 -10.22 3.59 -13.49
N GLY A 415 -11.33 2.92 -13.83
CA GLY A 415 -12.52 2.87 -12.98
C GLY A 415 -12.25 2.16 -11.66
N GLU A 416 -11.60 1.00 -11.69
CA GLU A 416 -11.18 0.26 -10.50
C GLU A 416 -10.14 1.05 -9.67
N ILE A 417 -9.21 1.75 -10.31
CA ILE A 417 -8.23 2.61 -9.63
C ILE A 417 -8.97 3.67 -8.81
N MET A 418 -9.90 4.40 -9.43
CA MET A 418 -10.70 5.43 -8.73
C MET A 418 -11.58 4.84 -7.61
N GLN A 419 -12.12 3.63 -7.80
CA GLN A 419 -12.91 2.94 -6.76
C GLN A 419 -12.06 2.43 -5.60
N SER A 420 -10.80 2.07 -5.85
CA SER A 420 -9.87 1.56 -4.83
C SER A 420 -9.27 2.65 -3.93
N VAL A 421 -9.43 3.93 -4.29
CA VAL A 421 -8.92 5.04 -3.46
C VAL A 421 -9.84 5.26 -2.26
N SER A 422 -9.36 4.86 -1.08
CA SER A 422 -10.04 5.10 0.20
C SER A 422 -9.20 5.97 1.14
N SER A 423 -9.88 6.82 1.89
CA SER A 423 -9.30 7.58 3.02
C SER A 423 -9.31 6.81 4.35
N THR A 424 -9.71 5.53 4.37
CA THR A 424 -9.70 4.70 5.59
C THR A 424 -8.29 4.43 6.13
N PHE A 425 -8.17 4.10 7.42
CA PHE A 425 -6.88 3.80 8.07
C PHE A 425 -6.22 2.53 7.52
N ALA A 426 -4.89 2.44 7.62
CA ALA A 426 -4.09 1.39 7.00
C ALA A 426 -4.59 -0.04 7.29
N ALA A 427 -4.90 -0.34 8.55
CA ALA A 427 -5.42 -1.63 9.00
C ALA A 427 -6.83 -2.00 8.49
N ASP A 428 -7.52 -1.06 7.86
CA ASP A 428 -8.84 -1.24 7.24
C ASP A 428 -8.76 -1.21 5.70
N ARG A 429 -7.57 -1.38 5.12
CA ARG A 429 -7.46 -1.72 3.70
C ARG A 429 -7.74 -3.20 3.49
N VAL A 430 -8.34 -3.55 2.34
CA VAL A 430 -8.77 -4.93 2.04
C VAL A 430 -7.61 -5.93 2.16
N ASP A 431 -6.44 -5.57 1.66
CA ASP A 431 -5.22 -6.38 1.76
C ASP A 431 -4.79 -6.63 3.21
N SER A 432 -4.79 -5.58 4.05
CA SER A 432 -4.43 -5.66 5.47
C SER A 432 -5.47 -6.47 6.27
N ARG A 433 -6.76 -6.31 5.94
CA ARG A 433 -7.84 -7.12 6.53
C ARG A 433 -7.69 -8.60 6.18
N LEU A 434 -7.40 -8.92 4.93
CA LEU A 434 -7.18 -10.29 4.45
C LEU A 434 -5.95 -10.94 5.09
N ILE A 435 -4.82 -10.23 5.15
CA ILE A 435 -3.59 -10.72 5.81
C ILE A 435 -3.89 -11.12 7.25
N ARG A 436 -4.59 -10.26 8.00
CA ARG A 436 -4.98 -10.51 9.40
C ARG A 436 -6.01 -11.62 9.55
N GLU A 437 -7.05 -11.65 8.73
CA GLU A 437 -8.09 -12.69 8.75
C GLU A 437 -7.52 -14.08 8.48
N LEU A 438 -6.60 -14.17 7.52
CA LEU A 438 -5.96 -15.43 7.13
C LEU A 438 -4.79 -15.82 8.04
N GLY A 439 -4.30 -14.90 8.88
CA GLY A 439 -3.14 -15.13 9.75
C GLY A 439 -1.88 -15.47 8.95
N VAL A 440 -1.66 -14.76 7.83
CA VAL A 440 -0.52 -14.95 6.94
C VAL A 440 0.45 -13.77 7.06
N ASP A 441 1.69 -13.95 6.61
CA ASP A 441 2.72 -12.89 6.61
C ASP A 441 2.59 -11.96 5.40
N GLY A 442 2.01 -12.46 4.30
CA GLY A 442 1.91 -11.73 3.06
C GLY A 442 0.80 -12.20 2.12
N LEU A 443 0.40 -11.31 1.24
CA LEU A 443 -0.64 -11.47 0.24
C LEU A 443 -0.05 -11.25 -1.15
N ILE A 444 -0.24 -12.21 -2.05
CA ILE A 444 0.31 -12.19 -3.40
C ILE A 444 -0.82 -11.92 -4.40
N ALA A 445 -0.52 -11.09 -5.38
CA ALA A 445 -1.30 -10.91 -6.59
C ALA A 445 -0.40 -11.05 -7.82
N VAL A 446 -0.80 -11.92 -8.75
CA VAL A 446 -0.14 -12.16 -10.03
C VAL A 446 -1.15 -12.05 -11.16
N THR A 447 -0.76 -11.36 -12.24
CA THR A 447 -1.49 -11.33 -13.51
C THR A 447 -0.50 -11.55 -14.64
N ILE A 448 -0.80 -12.49 -15.53
CA ILE A 448 0.02 -12.78 -16.71
C ILE A 448 -0.82 -12.42 -17.93
N ASP A 449 -0.50 -11.29 -18.53
CA ASP A 449 -1.13 -10.84 -19.77
C ASP A 449 -0.35 -11.43 -20.96
N LEU A 450 -1.07 -12.03 -21.88
CA LEU A 450 -0.57 -12.61 -23.12
C LEU A 450 -1.16 -11.78 -24.26
N GLU A 451 -0.30 -11.23 -25.09
CA GLU A 451 -0.72 -10.45 -26.25
C GLU A 451 -0.20 -11.11 -27.52
N MET A 452 -1.07 -11.28 -28.52
CA MET A 452 -0.62 -11.63 -29.87
C MET A 452 -0.16 -10.34 -30.56
N PRO A 453 1.13 -10.16 -30.87
CA PRO A 453 1.58 -8.99 -31.60
C PRO A 453 1.15 -9.09 -33.07
N TRP A 454 1.16 -7.96 -33.78
CA TRP A 454 0.88 -7.94 -35.21
C TRP A 454 2.13 -8.32 -36.01
N PHE A 455 2.05 -9.39 -36.78
CA PHE A 455 3.11 -9.83 -37.71
C PHE A 455 2.75 -9.50 -39.16
N GLU A 456 3.75 -9.06 -39.94
CA GLU A 456 3.57 -8.81 -41.37
C GLU A 456 3.47 -10.13 -42.16
N GLU A 457 4.21 -11.17 -41.76
CA GLU A 457 4.11 -12.52 -42.31
C GLU A 457 2.92 -13.28 -41.70
N ILE A 458 2.34 -14.25 -42.44
CA ILE A 458 1.10 -14.95 -42.05
C ILE A 458 1.36 -16.06 -41.04
N ASP A 459 2.55 -16.65 -41.12
CA ASP A 459 2.87 -17.91 -40.47
C ASP A 459 3.61 -17.71 -39.13
N ASP A 460 3.91 -16.45 -38.77
CA ASP A 460 4.49 -16.10 -37.47
C ASP A 460 3.37 -15.80 -36.48
N ILE A 461 3.03 -16.76 -35.62
CA ILE A 461 2.12 -16.57 -34.50
C ILE A 461 2.89 -16.74 -33.20
N SER A 462 2.80 -15.76 -32.30
CA SER A 462 3.36 -15.87 -30.94
C SER A 462 2.46 -15.18 -29.92
N LEU A 463 2.69 -15.49 -28.64
CA LEU A 463 2.07 -14.80 -27.51
C LEU A 463 3.16 -14.21 -26.63
N THR A 464 3.22 -12.90 -26.55
CA THR A 464 4.19 -12.20 -25.71
C THR A 464 3.67 -12.15 -24.28
N PRO A 465 4.35 -12.79 -23.31
CA PRO A 465 3.95 -12.73 -21.91
C PRO A 465 4.37 -11.43 -21.21
N ARG A 466 3.51 -10.95 -20.31
CA ARG A 466 3.76 -9.89 -19.36
C ARG A 466 3.22 -10.28 -17.99
N MET A 467 4.10 -10.73 -17.11
CA MET A 467 3.79 -11.03 -15.72
C MET A 467 3.89 -9.77 -14.86
N SER A 468 2.79 -9.35 -14.26
CA SER A 468 2.74 -8.35 -13.19
C SER A 468 2.62 -9.04 -11.84
N ILE A 469 3.44 -8.65 -10.87
CA ILE A 469 3.44 -9.21 -9.52
C ILE A 469 3.40 -8.11 -8.46
N ARG A 470 2.67 -8.39 -7.37
CA ARG A 470 2.80 -7.67 -6.10
C ARG A 470 2.69 -8.64 -4.93
N ILE A 471 3.65 -8.56 -4.01
CA ILE A 471 3.69 -9.29 -2.76
C ILE A 471 3.64 -8.26 -1.63
N SER A 472 2.48 -8.16 -0.96
CA SER A 472 2.26 -7.20 0.13
C SER A 472 2.38 -7.91 1.48
N GLY A 473 2.81 -7.20 2.51
CA GLY A 473 2.82 -7.64 3.90
C GLY A 473 1.93 -6.74 4.77
N GLY A 474 1.75 -7.12 6.04
CA GLY A 474 1.01 -6.30 7.00
C GLY A 474 1.62 -4.90 7.19
N PRO A 475 0.84 -3.93 7.70
CA PRO A 475 1.32 -2.57 7.95
C PRO A 475 2.37 -2.52 9.07
N THR A 476 3.25 -1.52 9.00
CA THR A 476 4.21 -1.18 10.06
C THR A 476 3.60 -0.16 11.01
N GLY A 477 3.03 -0.63 12.11
CA GLY A 477 2.30 0.23 13.06
C GLY A 477 0.94 0.67 12.51
N TYR A 478 0.44 1.82 12.98
CA TYR A 478 -0.92 2.27 12.66
C TYR A 478 -0.98 3.36 11.57
N THR A 479 0.15 3.98 11.22
CA THR A 479 0.20 5.17 10.35
C THR A 479 0.23 4.81 8.87
N TYR A 480 1.11 3.88 8.49
CA TYR A 480 1.40 3.59 7.09
C TYR A 480 0.71 2.33 6.61
N GLY A 481 0.41 2.32 5.32
CA GLY A 481 -0.22 1.22 4.62
C GLY A 481 0.58 -0.09 4.65
N PRO A 482 0.09 -1.11 3.95
CA PRO A 482 0.73 -2.41 3.87
C PRO A 482 2.15 -2.28 3.31
N THR A 483 3.04 -3.09 3.86
CA THR A 483 4.45 -3.16 3.45
C THR A 483 4.59 -4.01 2.19
N ILE A 484 5.74 -3.94 1.52
CA ILE A 484 5.95 -4.63 0.24
C ILE A 484 7.16 -5.56 0.32
N TYR A 485 6.97 -6.82 -0.06
CA TYR A 485 8.04 -7.80 -0.24
C TYR A 485 8.61 -7.78 -1.67
N ALA A 486 7.82 -7.47 -2.69
CA ALA A 486 8.28 -7.23 -4.06
C ALA A 486 7.11 -6.74 -4.89
N GLN A 487 7.38 -5.97 -5.93
CA GLN A 487 6.40 -5.63 -6.94
C GLN A 487 7.09 -5.36 -8.28
N GLY A 488 6.37 -5.47 -9.39
CA GLY A 488 6.89 -5.07 -10.69
C GLY A 488 6.36 -5.93 -11.82
N VAL A 489 7.11 -5.92 -12.92
CA VAL A 489 6.71 -6.51 -14.19
C VAL A 489 7.88 -7.28 -14.81
N ILE A 490 7.57 -8.41 -15.43
CA ILE A 490 8.49 -9.18 -16.26
C ILE A 490 7.81 -9.39 -17.60
N SER A 491 8.44 -8.96 -18.69
CA SER A 491 7.88 -9.07 -20.04
C SER A 491 8.92 -9.54 -21.02
N GLY A 492 8.53 -10.41 -21.94
CA GLY A 492 9.45 -10.95 -22.94
C GLY A 492 8.74 -11.33 -24.23
N PRO A 493 9.51 -11.70 -25.25
CA PRO A 493 8.95 -12.24 -26.48
C PRO A 493 8.33 -13.62 -26.24
N GLY A 494 7.34 -13.98 -27.04
CA GLY A 494 6.91 -15.36 -27.20
C GLY A 494 7.84 -16.14 -28.12
N GLU A 495 7.63 -17.45 -28.23
CA GLU A 495 8.20 -18.29 -29.27
C GLU A 495 7.25 -18.32 -30.46
N GLU A 496 7.79 -18.06 -31.66
CA GLU A 496 7.05 -18.16 -32.92
C GLU A 496 6.72 -19.61 -33.24
N PHE A 497 5.57 -19.81 -33.89
CA PHE A 497 5.07 -21.12 -34.23
C PHE A 497 4.41 -21.13 -35.60
N ASP A 498 4.69 -22.17 -36.38
CA ASP A 498 4.34 -22.33 -37.80
C ASP A 498 3.01 -23.07 -38.07
N GLY A 499 2.25 -23.45 -37.03
CA GLY A 499 0.86 -23.90 -37.18
C GLY A 499 0.60 -25.41 -37.03
N GLU A 500 1.63 -26.28 -36.99
CA GLU A 500 1.44 -27.74 -37.05
C GLU A 500 1.44 -28.50 -35.70
N ASP A 501 2.23 -28.06 -34.71
CA ASP A 501 2.29 -28.64 -33.35
C ASP A 501 1.38 -27.94 -32.30
N LEU A 502 0.16 -28.45 -32.13
CA LEU A 502 -0.77 -28.07 -31.04
C LEU A 502 -0.72 -29.07 -29.85
N SER A 503 0.49 -29.50 -29.48
CA SER A 503 0.76 -30.35 -28.31
C SER A 503 0.19 -29.78 -26.99
N PHE A 504 0.07 -30.62 -25.96
CA PHE A 504 -0.55 -30.23 -24.68
C PHE A 504 0.18 -29.10 -23.96
N ASP A 505 1.49 -29.02 -24.16
CA ASP A 505 2.39 -27.99 -23.67
C ASP A 505 2.57 -26.82 -24.65
N PHE A 506 1.83 -26.77 -25.77
CA PHE A 506 1.94 -25.74 -26.80
C PHE A 506 1.96 -24.32 -26.22
N LEU A 507 0.97 -23.97 -25.39
CA LEU A 507 0.89 -22.66 -24.77
C LEU A 507 2.10 -22.36 -23.88
N GLU A 508 2.66 -23.37 -23.20
CA GLU A 508 3.84 -23.18 -22.34
C GLU A 508 5.09 -22.84 -23.17
N LYS A 509 5.24 -23.49 -24.33
CA LYS A 509 6.30 -23.20 -25.30
C LYS A 509 6.12 -21.81 -25.92
N THR A 510 4.92 -21.50 -26.42
CA THR A 510 4.62 -20.22 -27.07
C THR A 510 4.91 -19.01 -26.17
N ILE A 511 4.68 -19.13 -24.86
CA ILE A 511 4.98 -18.03 -23.92
C ILE A 511 6.39 -18.12 -23.31
N ARG A 512 7.21 -19.10 -23.71
CA ARG A 512 8.53 -19.37 -23.11
C ARG A 512 8.45 -19.47 -21.58
N LYS A 513 7.49 -20.29 -21.09
CA LYS A 513 7.09 -20.38 -19.66
C LYS A 513 8.27 -20.59 -18.73
N ASP A 514 9.17 -21.52 -19.06
CA ASP A 514 10.31 -21.86 -18.21
C ASP A 514 11.30 -20.70 -18.11
N GLN A 515 11.55 -19.98 -19.20
CA GLN A 515 12.41 -18.79 -19.22
C GLN A 515 11.78 -17.63 -18.44
N LEU A 516 10.46 -17.44 -18.54
CA LEU A 516 9.72 -16.46 -17.75
C LEU A 516 9.84 -16.76 -16.24
N MET A 517 9.65 -18.01 -15.84
CA MET A 517 9.74 -18.43 -14.44
C MET A 517 11.17 -18.38 -13.90
N ASP A 518 12.17 -18.69 -14.71
CA ASP A 518 13.58 -18.54 -14.36
C ASP A 518 13.97 -17.06 -14.23
N ALA A 519 13.50 -16.18 -15.13
CA ALA A 519 13.70 -14.74 -15.01
C ALA A 519 13.09 -14.19 -13.72
N PHE A 520 11.87 -14.64 -13.37
CA PHE A 520 11.24 -14.33 -12.09
C PHE A 520 12.09 -14.78 -10.90
N ALA A 521 12.53 -16.04 -10.88
CA ALA A 521 13.34 -16.59 -9.80
C ALA A 521 14.67 -15.85 -9.63
N LYS A 522 15.38 -15.56 -10.72
CA LYS A 522 16.67 -14.84 -10.72
C LYS A 522 16.49 -13.40 -10.22
N ALA A 523 15.50 -12.68 -10.74
CA ALA A 523 15.24 -11.30 -10.36
C ALA A 523 14.88 -11.17 -8.87
N LEU A 524 14.01 -12.06 -8.38
CA LEU A 524 13.63 -12.06 -6.97
C LEU A 524 14.83 -12.41 -6.07
N ASN A 525 15.74 -13.27 -6.52
CA ASN A 525 16.96 -13.63 -5.79
C ASN A 525 17.97 -12.48 -5.73
N GLN A 526 18.07 -11.69 -6.80
CA GLN A 526 18.88 -10.47 -6.81
C GLN A 526 18.31 -9.43 -5.85
N LEU A 527 17.00 -9.16 -5.86
CA LEU A 527 16.37 -8.26 -4.89
C LEU A 527 16.70 -8.67 -3.44
N LYS A 528 16.60 -9.97 -3.12
CA LYS A 528 16.96 -10.50 -1.80
C LYS A 528 18.44 -10.28 -1.45
N LYS A 529 19.35 -10.39 -2.41
CA LYS A 529 20.78 -10.09 -2.15
C LYS A 529 20.96 -8.62 -1.81
N MET A 530 20.30 -7.72 -2.54
CA MET A 530 20.37 -6.28 -2.29
C MET A 530 19.79 -5.90 -0.91
N GLU A 531 18.82 -6.65 -0.36
CA GLU A 531 18.33 -6.42 1.02
C GLU A 531 19.45 -6.39 2.06
N ALA A 532 20.47 -7.24 1.88
CA ALA A 532 21.61 -7.32 2.80
C ALA A 532 22.45 -6.04 2.77
N ASP A 533 22.75 -5.52 1.57
CA ASP A 533 23.58 -4.32 1.36
C ASP A 533 22.94 -3.06 1.96
N TYR A 534 21.61 -3.00 1.94
CA TYR A 534 20.82 -1.89 2.47
C TYR A 534 20.32 -2.11 3.91
N GLY A 535 20.68 -3.23 4.54
CA GLY A 535 20.45 -3.47 5.96
C GLY A 535 19.00 -3.74 6.36
N TYR A 536 18.18 -4.29 5.45
CA TYR A 536 16.75 -4.53 5.73
C TYR A 536 16.56 -5.42 6.97
N ASP A 537 17.27 -6.54 7.07
CA ASP A 537 17.16 -7.45 8.23
C ASP A 537 17.48 -6.76 9.55
N ALA A 538 18.51 -5.92 9.59
CA ALA A 538 18.91 -5.19 10.77
C ALA A 538 17.82 -4.19 11.20
N ILE A 539 17.23 -3.47 10.24
CA ILE A 539 16.17 -2.48 10.49
C ILE A 539 14.88 -3.15 10.98
N TRP A 540 14.60 -4.39 10.54
CA TRP A 540 13.35 -5.10 10.83
C TRP A 540 13.37 -5.98 12.08
N LYS A 541 14.55 -6.25 12.66
CA LYS A 541 14.74 -7.17 13.80
C LYS A 541 13.80 -6.90 14.99
N ASP A 542 13.71 -5.64 15.41
CA ASP A 542 12.95 -5.22 16.60
C ASP A 542 11.66 -4.45 16.26
N ARG A 543 11.23 -4.49 14.99
CA ARG A 543 10.00 -3.81 14.55
C ARG A 543 8.76 -4.37 15.24
N TYR A 544 7.82 -3.48 15.49
CA TYR A 544 6.46 -3.83 15.90
C TYR A 544 5.61 -4.09 14.65
N TYR A 545 4.90 -5.21 14.65
CA TYR A 545 3.98 -5.61 13.58
C TYR A 545 2.56 -5.54 14.12
N TYR A 546 1.65 -5.03 13.30
CA TYR A 546 0.23 -5.01 13.61
C TYR A 546 -0.49 -6.21 12.96
#